data_AF-A0A7C1WPW6-F1
#
_entry.id   AF-A0A7C1WPW6-F1
#
_cell.length_a   1.000
_cell.length_b   1.000
_cell.length_c   1.000
_cell.angle_alpha   90.00
_cell.angle_beta   90.00
_cell.angle_gamma   90.00
#
_symmetry.space_group_name_H-M   'P 1'
#
loop_
_entity.id
_entity.type
_entity.pdbx_description
1 polymer ?
#
loop_
_entity_poly.entity_id
_entity_poly.type
_entity_poly.pdbx_seq_one_letter_code
_entity_poly.pdbx_strand_id
1 'polypeptide(L)'
;MKKAIDYIDEAIAITRQREASCPAFPLYASALIQLDFIRNILLGIEKDKSRLHRLTIGALAGKEFGETDPELADALGIAYYIGSQIGRGLKIRLPDGQPLESLHRPSPPSQE
;
A
#
# COMPACT_ATOMS: atom_id res chain seq x y z
N MET A 1 16.93 -2.61 -2.14
CA MET A 1 15.94 -3.63 -1.72
C MET A 1 14.67 -2.89 -1.35
N LYS A 2 13.52 -3.21 -1.97
CA LYS A 2 12.24 -2.54 -1.70
C LYS A 2 11.55 -3.18 -0.48
N LYS A 3 11.10 -2.34 0.46
CA LYS A 3 10.27 -2.69 1.62
C LYS A 3 8.80 -2.47 1.29
N ALA A 4 7.90 -2.93 2.15
CA ALA A 4 6.45 -2.71 1.99
C ALA A 4 6.10 -1.23 1.77
N ILE A 5 6.78 -0.32 2.48
CA ILE A 5 6.57 1.13 2.31
C ILE A 5 6.99 1.63 0.93
N ASP A 6 8.02 1.05 0.31
CA ASP A 6 8.48 1.45 -1.02
C ASP A 6 7.42 1.15 -2.09
N TYR A 7 6.67 0.04 -1.98
CA TYR A 7 5.55 -0.23 -2.88
C TYR A 7 4.39 0.75 -2.70
N ILE A 8 4.12 1.16 -1.45
CA ILE A 8 3.08 2.16 -1.17
C ILE A 8 3.51 3.52 -1.70
N ASP A 9 4.76 3.93 -1.47
CA ASP A 9 5.30 5.19 -1.96
C ASP A 9 5.33 5.23 -3.50
N GLU A 10 5.66 4.11 -4.16
CA GLU A 10 5.59 3.96 -5.62
C GLU A 10 4.14 4.07 -6.13
N ALA A 11 3.19 3.39 -5.49
CA ALA A 11 1.77 3.52 -5.83
C ALA A 11 1.27 4.97 -5.69
N ILE A 12 1.69 5.68 -4.63
CA ILE A 12 1.37 7.10 -4.43
C ILE A 12 1.97 7.94 -5.55
N ALA A 13 3.24 7.73 -5.89
CA ALA A 13 3.93 8.48 -6.94
C ALA A 13 3.25 8.30 -8.31
N ILE A 14 2.94 7.06 -8.71
CA ILE A 14 2.23 6.77 -9.96
C ILE A 14 0.84 7.43 -9.92
N THR A 15 0.09 7.27 -8.84
CA THR A 15 -1.25 7.85 -8.70
C THR A 15 -1.21 9.38 -8.80
N ARG A 16 -0.24 10.05 -8.16
CA ARG A 16 -0.04 11.50 -8.25
C ARG A 16 0.31 11.96 -9.65
N GLN A 17 1.15 11.20 -10.36
CA GLN A 17 1.51 11.50 -11.74
C GLN A 17 0.30 11.43 -12.68
N ARG A 18 -0.56 10.42 -12.48
CA ARG A 18 -1.82 10.27 -13.23
C ARG A 18 -2.84 11.34 -12.83
N GLU A 19 -2.98 11.66 -11.55
CA GLU A 19 -3.82 12.75 -11.05
C GLU A 19 -3.43 14.09 -11.67
N ALA A 20 -2.14 14.40 -11.76
CA ALA A 20 -1.64 15.63 -12.38
C ALA A 20 -1.97 15.71 -13.87
N SER A 21 -2.07 14.56 -14.54
CA SER A 21 -2.45 14.47 -15.96
C SER A 21 -3.97 14.57 -16.15
N CYS A 22 -4.75 14.05 -15.20
CA CYS A 22 -6.21 14.00 -15.23
C CYS A 22 -6.85 14.37 -13.86
N PRO A 23 -6.79 15.66 -13.45
CA PRO A 23 -7.25 16.08 -12.12
C PRO A 23 -8.78 16.01 -11.94
N ALA A 24 -9.54 15.84 -13.04
CA ALA A 24 -10.99 15.74 -13.02
C ALA A 24 -11.52 14.39 -12.48
N PHE A 25 -10.64 13.40 -12.25
CA PHE A 25 -11.05 12.07 -11.79
C PHE A 25 -10.96 11.96 -10.25
N PRO A 26 -12.09 12.01 -9.52
CA PRO A 26 -12.09 11.92 -8.05
C PRO A 26 -11.59 10.56 -7.53
N LEU A 27 -11.48 9.56 -8.41
CA LEU A 27 -10.93 8.25 -8.09
C LEU A 27 -9.46 8.33 -7.70
N TYR A 28 -8.66 9.21 -8.33
CA TYR A 28 -7.25 9.38 -7.98
C TYR A 28 -7.09 9.95 -6.57
N ALA A 29 -7.85 11.00 -6.23
CA ALA A 29 -7.86 11.56 -4.88
C ALA A 29 -8.29 10.52 -3.83
N SER A 30 -9.32 9.72 -4.12
CA SER A 30 -9.77 8.62 -3.25
C SER A 30 -8.69 7.53 -3.06
N ALA A 31 -8.00 7.15 -4.14
CA ALA A 31 -6.90 6.19 -4.08
C ALA A 31 -5.74 6.73 -3.23
N LEU A 32 -5.34 7.99 -3.42
CA LEU A 32 -4.27 8.64 -2.65
C LEU A 32 -4.56 8.66 -1.15
N ILE A 33 -5.78 9.04 -0.74
CA ILE A 33 -6.18 9.04 0.68
C ILE A 33 -6.03 7.65 1.31
N GLN A 34 -6.39 6.61 0.56
CA GLN A 34 -6.31 5.24 1.03
C GLN A 34 -4.87 4.71 1.05
N LEU A 35 -4.04 5.08 0.07
CA LEU A 35 -2.62 4.75 0.05
C LEU A 35 -1.87 5.43 1.21
N ASP A 36 -2.10 6.72 1.44
CA ASP A 36 -1.53 7.46 2.57
C ASP A 36 -1.93 6.83 3.91
N PHE A 37 -3.17 6.33 4.01
CA PHE A 37 -3.62 5.63 5.19
C PHE A 37 -2.80 4.35 5.46
N ILE A 38 -2.58 3.52 4.44
CA ILE A 38 -1.75 2.32 4.55
C ILE A 38 -0.30 2.68 4.91
N ARG A 39 0.24 3.74 4.29
CA ARG A 39 1.57 4.29 4.58
C ARG A 39 1.70 4.71 6.05
N ASN A 40 0.74 5.43 6.59
CA ASN A 40 0.76 5.88 7.98
C ASN A 40 0.70 4.72 8.97
N ILE A 41 -0.01 3.64 8.64
CA ILE A 41 -0.01 2.41 9.45
C ILE A 41 1.35 1.72 9.41
N LEU A 42 2.00 1.65 8.25
CA LEU A 42 3.34 1.08 8.11
C LEU A 42 4.40 1.90 8.87
N LEU A 43 4.25 3.22 8.91
CA LEU A 43 5.11 4.13 9.69
C LEU A 43 4.82 4.11 11.19
N GLY A 44 3.74 3.45 11.63
CA GLY A 44 3.31 3.43 13.03
C GLY A 44 2.69 4.75 13.52
N ILE A 45 2.43 5.69 12.60
CA ILE A 45 1.73 6.96 12.87
C ILE A 45 0.25 6.67 13.14
N GLU A 46 -0.35 5.86 12.27
CA GLU A 46 -1.74 5.43 12.41
C GLU A 46 -1.80 4.06 13.08
N LYS A 47 -2.56 3.98 14.17
CA LYS A 47 -2.74 2.74 14.95
C LYS A 47 -4.10 2.11 14.70
N ASP A 48 -5.07 2.90 14.26
CA ASP A 48 -6.39 2.40 13.95
C ASP A 48 -6.37 1.63 12.62
N LYS A 49 -6.47 0.31 12.71
CA LYS A 49 -6.50 -0.59 11.55
C LYS A 49 -7.93 -0.87 11.07
N SER A 50 -8.96 -0.35 11.75
CA SER A 50 -10.36 -0.65 11.44
C SER A 50 -10.73 -0.25 10.00
N ARG A 51 -10.16 0.85 9.51
CA ARG A 51 -10.40 1.35 8.14
C ARG A 51 -9.72 0.53 7.05
N LEU A 52 -8.75 -0.34 7.37
CA LEU A 52 -8.15 -1.26 6.38
C LEU A 52 -9.18 -2.22 5.77
N HIS A 53 -10.20 -2.60 6.53
CA HIS A 53 -11.29 -3.45 6.06
C HIS A 53 -12.27 -2.72 5.12
N ARG A 54 -12.20 -1.39 5.06
CA ARG A 54 -13.06 -0.53 4.23
C ARG A 54 -12.34 0.00 2.99
N LEU A 55 -11.12 -0.47 2.72
CA LEU A 55 -10.37 -0.05 1.55
C LEU A 55 -11.09 -0.51 0.27
N THR A 56 -11.40 0.45 -0.60
CA THR A 56 -11.97 0.23 -1.93
C THR A 56 -10.91 0.25 -3.03
N ILE A 57 -9.64 0.57 -2.71
CA ILE A 57 -8.57 0.64 -3.73
C ILE A 57 -8.38 -0.67 -4.50
N GLY A 58 -8.64 -1.83 -3.89
CA GLY A 58 -8.56 -3.11 -4.60
C GLY A 58 -9.64 -3.25 -5.69
N ALA A 59 -10.83 -2.69 -5.45
CA ALA A 59 -11.88 -2.63 -6.46
C ALA A 59 -11.54 -1.60 -7.55
N LEU A 60 -10.95 -0.45 -7.18
CA LEU A 60 -10.48 0.55 -8.15
C LEU A 60 -9.39 -0.02 -9.07
N ALA A 61 -8.42 -0.74 -8.49
CA ALA A 61 -7.35 -1.41 -9.23
C ALA A 61 -7.91 -2.33 -10.32
N GLY A 62 -8.83 -3.24 -9.96
CA GLY A 62 -9.36 -4.21 -10.91
C GLY A 62 -10.42 -3.68 -11.88
N LYS A 63 -11.31 -2.79 -11.41
CA LYS A 63 -12.47 -2.36 -12.21
C LYS A 63 -12.23 -1.10 -13.03
N GLU A 64 -11.50 -0.14 -12.48
CA GLU A 64 -11.32 1.17 -13.11
C GLU A 64 -10.01 1.21 -13.89
N PHE A 65 -8.93 0.72 -13.28
CA PHE A 65 -7.58 0.81 -13.82
C PHE A 65 -7.10 -0.45 -14.54
N GLY A 66 -7.76 -1.61 -14.34
CA GLY A 66 -7.29 -2.89 -14.88
C GLY A 66 -7.10 -2.90 -16.40
N GLU A 67 -7.98 -2.22 -17.14
CA GLU A 67 -7.88 -2.11 -18.60
C GLU A 67 -7.25 -0.79 -19.08
N THR A 68 -7.39 0.29 -18.29
CA THR A 68 -6.97 1.64 -18.70
C THR A 68 -5.54 1.98 -18.29
N ASP A 69 -5.09 1.49 -17.14
CA ASP A 69 -3.77 1.76 -16.57
C ASP A 69 -3.29 0.54 -15.75
N PRO A 70 -2.82 -0.52 -16.42
CA PRO A 70 -2.43 -1.76 -15.77
C PRO A 70 -1.24 -1.58 -14.81
N GLU A 71 -0.37 -0.59 -15.05
CA GLU A 71 0.74 -0.23 -14.16
C GLU A 71 0.20 0.31 -12.82
N LEU A 72 -0.75 1.25 -12.87
CA LEU A 72 -1.41 1.75 -11.68
C LEU A 72 -2.25 0.66 -10.99
N ALA A 73 -2.95 -0.17 -11.76
CA ALA A 73 -3.75 -1.28 -11.24
C ALA A 73 -2.89 -2.26 -10.42
N ASP A 74 -1.72 -2.62 -10.91
CA ASP A 74 -0.79 -3.51 -10.21
C ASP A 74 -0.30 -2.87 -8.90
N ALA A 75 0.14 -1.61 -8.95
CA ALA A 75 0.61 -0.88 -7.77
C ALA A 75 -0.47 -0.75 -6.69
N LEU A 76 -1.71 -0.41 -7.09
CA LEU A 76 -2.87 -0.34 -6.18
C LEU A 76 -3.26 -1.73 -5.63
N GLY A 77 -3.14 -2.77 -6.44
CA GLY A 77 -3.37 -4.16 -6.05
C GLY A 77 -2.39 -4.62 -4.97
N ILE A 78 -1.10 -4.34 -5.15
CA ILE A 78 -0.05 -4.62 -4.16
C ILE A 78 -0.34 -3.86 -2.87
N ALA A 79 -0.68 -2.57 -2.95
CA ALA A 79 -1.01 -1.76 -1.79
C ALA A 79 -2.21 -2.32 -1.01
N TYR A 80 -3.28 -2.71 -1.72
CA TYR A 80 -4.45 -3.34 -1.13
C TYR A 80 -4.09 -4.65 -0.42
N TYR A 81 -3.24 -5.47 -1.05
CA TYR A 81 -2.80 -6.73 -0.47
C TYR A 81 -1.99 -6.52 0.82
N ILE A 82 -1.08 -5.54 0.84
CA ILE A 82 -0.34 -5.13 2.04
C ILE A 82 -1.32 -4.67 3.14
N GLY A 83 -2.24 -3.76 2.81
CA GLY A 83 -3.25 -3.26 3.74
C GLY A 83 -4.14 -4.36 4.32
N SER A 84 -4.62 -5.27 3.49
CA SER A 84 -5.44 -6.41 3.94
C SER A 84 -4.67 -7.36 4.84
N GLN A 85 -3.36 -7.56 4.62
CA GLN A 85 -2.54 -8.40 5.50
C GLN A 85 -2.38 -7.75 6.87
N ILE A 86 -2.14 -6.43 6.92
CA ILE A 86 -2.04 -5.68 8.19
C ILE A 86 -3.35 -5.73 8.97
N GLY A 87 -4.49 -5.51 8.30
CA GLY A 87 -5.82 -5.51 8.92
C GLY A 87 -6.18 -6.87 9.53
N ARG A 88 -5.75 -7.95 8.89
CA ARG A 88 -5.94 -9.32 9.39
C ARG A 88 -4.92 -9.74 10.46
N GLY A 89 -3.96 -8.87 10.81
CA GLY A 89 -2.86 -9.23 11.72
C GLY A 89 -1.92 -10.29 11.16
N LEU A 90 -1.89 -10.47 9.84
CA LEU A 90 -1.04 -11.45 9.17
C LEU A 90 0.37 -10.89 8.99
N LYS A 91 1.38 -11.79 8.95
CA LYS A 91 2.72 -11.43 8.51
C LYS A 91 2.64 -10.98 7.05
N ILE A 92 2.94 -9.70 6.75
CA ILE A 92 2.90 -9.20 5.37
C ILE A 92 3.91 -9.99 4.54
N ARG A 93 3.41 -10.62 3.48
CA ARG A 93 4.19 -11.22 2.41
C ARG A 93 4.11 -10.29 1.22
N LEU A 94 5.27 -9.88 0.72
CA LEU A 94 5.38 -9.11 -0.51
C LEU A 94 5.34 -10.04 -1.73
N PRO A 95 4.94 -9.54 -2.92
CA PRO A 95 4.95 -10.33 -4.15
C PRO A 95 6.32 -10.96 -4.46
N ASP A 96 7.41 -10.31 -4.02
CA ASP A 96 8.79 -10.83 -4.11
C ASP A 96 9.11 -11.92 -3.06
N GLY A 97 8.11 -12.41 -2.32
CA GLY A 97 8.24 -13.48 -1.34
C GLY A 97 8.79 -13.07 0.02
N GLN A 98 9.04 -11.78 0.28
CA GLN A 98 9.66 -11.33 1.54
C GLN A 98 8.64 -11.14 2.68
N PRO A 99 8.97 -11.56 3.92
CA PRO A 99 8.21 -11.25 5.13
C PRO A 99 8.48 -9.82 5.66
N LEU A 100 7.47 -9.16 6.22
CA LEU A 100 7.56 -7.85 6.89
C LEU A 100 8.60 -7.76 8.03
N GLU A 101 8.99 -8.89 8.61
CA GLU A 101 9.75 -8.96 9.87
C GLU A 101 11.10 -8.22 9.87
N SER A 102 11.58 -7.75 8.71
CA SER A 102 12.82 -6.97 8.62
C SER A 102 12.75 -5.54 9.18
N LEU A 103 11.58 -5.06 9.66
CA LEU A 103 11.44 -3.67 10.13
C LEU A 103 11.24 -3.48 11.64
N HIS A 104 11.12 -4.55 12.46
CA HIS A 104 10.75 -4.36 13.87
C HIS A 104 11.45 -5.25 14.91
N ARG A 105 12.54 -5.94 14.57
CA ARG A 105 13.41 -6.50 15.61
C ARG A 105 14.57 -5.52 15.83
N PRO A 106 14.64 -4.77 16.95
CA PRO A 106 15.95 -4.35 17.43
C PRO A 106 16.78 -5.62 17.54
N SER A 107 17.95 -5.62 16.92
CA SER A 107 18.91 -6.71 17.01
C SER A 107 19.00 -7.15 18.47
N PRO A 108 18.78 -8.44 18.82
CA PRO A 108 19.23 -8.88 20.12
C PRO A 108 20.75 -8.58 20.18
N PRO A 109 21.26 -8.00 21.28
CA PRO A 109 22.68 -7.75 21.40
C PRO A 109 23.40 -9.07 21.17
N SER A 110 24.39 -9.07 20.27
CA SER A 110 25.31 -10.18 20.10
C SER A 110 25.85 -10.53 21.47
N GLN A 111 25.47 -11.69 22.00
CA GLN A 111 26.08 -12.21 23.21
C GLN A 111 27.40 -12.83 22.74
N GLU A 112 28.49 -12.16 23.12
CA GLU A 112 29.87 -12.67 23.06
C GLU A 112 30.02 -13.99 23.82
#